data_AF-A0A968C9B9-F1
#
_entry.id   AF-A0A968C9B9-F1
#
_cell.length_a   1.000
_cell.length_b   1.000
_cell.length_c   1.000
_cell.angle_alpha   90.00
_cell.angle_beta   90.00
_cell.angle_gamma   90.00
#
_symmetry.space_group_name_H-M   'P 1'
#
loop_
_entity.id
_entity.type
_entity.pdbx_description
1 polymer ?
#
loop_
_entity_poly.entity_id
_entity_poly.type
_entity_poly.pdbx_seq_one_letter_code
_entity_poly.pdbx_strand_id
1 'polypeptide(L)' 'GPCSEIFYDHGPEIPGGPPGSPDEDGDRFVEIWNLVFMQFEQFEDGRREALPKPSIDTGMG' A
#
# COMPACT_ATOMS: atom_id res chain seq x y z
N GLY A 1 -0.11 8.88 4.85
CA GLY A 1 -1.28 9.49 4.18
C GLY A 1 -2.06 8.38 3.49
N PRO A 2 -2.99 8.67 2.57
CA PRO A 2 -3.48 7.64 1.65
C PRO A 2 -2.32 7.12 0.78
N CYS A 3 -2.43 5.89 0.31
CA CYS A 3 -1.45 5.25 -0.57
C CYS A 3 -2.12 4.58 -1.77
N SER A 4 -1.31 4.27 -2.77
CA SER A 4 -1.66 3.37 -3.87
C SER A 4 -0.57 2.32 -3.97
N GLU A 5 -0.96 1.06 -4.05
CA GLU A 5 -0.05 -0.08 -4.11
C GLU A 5 -0.11 -0.74 -5.49
N ILE A 6 1.03 -1.27 -5.93
CA ILE A 6 1.20 -1.96 -7.21
C ILE A 6 1.46 -3.44 -6.91
N PHE A 7 0.60 -4.30 -7.45
CA PHE A 7 0.68 -5.74 -7.31
C PHE A 7 1.12 -6.39 -8.63
N TYR A 8 1.92 -7.45 -8.54
CA TYR A 8 2.32 -8.27 -9.67
C TYR A 8 1.67 -9.66 -9.58
N ASP A 9 0.99 -10.08 -10.66
CA ASP A 9 0.43 -11.44 -10.77
C ASP A 9 1.55 -12.40 -11.20
N HIS A 10 1.96 -13.28 -10.29
CA HIS A 10 2.95 -14.31 -10.56
C HIS A 10 2.43 -15.46 -11.42
N GLY A 11 1.12 -15.50 -11.70
CA GLY A 11 0.49 -16.48 -12.56
C GLY A 11 -0.52 -17.37 -11.83
N PRO A 12 -1.47 -17.98 -12.57
CA PRO A 12 -2.51 -18.83 -12.01
C PRO A 12 -2.01 -20.14 -11.39
N GLU A 13 -0.75 -20.50 -11.62
CA GLU A 13 -0.07 -21.63 -10.99
C GLU A 13 0.20 -21.42 -9.50
N ILE A 14 0.22 -20.17 -9.03
CA ILE A 14 0.40 -19.83 -7.62
C ILE A 14 -0.97 -19.62 -6.96
N PRO A 15 -1.23 -20.22 -5.79
CA PRO A 15 -2.44 -19.93 -5.02
C PRO A 15 -2.50 -18.48 -4.56
N GLY A 16 -3.67 -17.86 -4.65
CA GLY A 16 -3.92 -16.50 -4.18
C GLY A 16 -4.93 -15.77 -5.05
N GLY A 17 -5.64 -14.84 -4.44
CA GLY A 17 -6.60 -13.96 -5.10
C GLY A 17 -6.08 -12.53 -5.20
N PRO A 18 -6.73 -11.67 -5.99
CA PRO A 18 -6.36 -10.26 -6.09
C PRO A 18 -6.53 -9.54 -4.74
N PRO A 19 -5.88 -8.37 -4.55
CA PRO A 19 -6.07 -7.55 -3.36
C PRO A 19 -7.56 -7.17 -3.19
N GLY A 20 -8.06 -7.26 -1.96
CA GLY A 20 -9.46 -7.08 -1.57
C GLY A 20 -10.32 -8.35 -1.67
N SER A 21 -9.75 -9.50 -2.06
CA SER A 21 -10.47 -10.77 -2.14
C SER A 21 -10.26 -11.64 -0.89
N PRO A 22 -11.11 -12.65 -0.63
CA PRO A 22 -10.93 -13.56 0.52
C PRO A 22 -9.60 -14.32 0.52
N ASP A 23 -8.97 -14.46 -0.65
CA ASP A 23 -7.71 -15.19 -0.84
C ASP A 23 -6.52 -14.23 -1.08
N GLU A 24 -6.65 -12.95 -0.71
CA GLU A 24 -5.62 -11.90 -0.93
C GLU A 24 -4.28 -12.16 -0.23
N ASP A 25 -4.29 -12.95 0.85
CA ASP A 25 -3.09 -13.33 1.61
C ASP A 25 -2.19 -14.35 0.88
N GLY A 26 -2.54 -14.74 -0.36
CA GLY A 26 -1.76 -15.69 -1.15
C GLY A 26 -0.64 -15.05 -1.99
N ASP A 27 0.38 -15.84 -2.33
CA ASP A 27 1.58 -15.39 -3.05
C ASP A 27 1.38 -15.13 -4.56
N ARG A 28 0.14 -15.19 -5.05
CA ARG A 28 -0.15 -14.93 -6.47
C ARG A 28 -0.04 -13.45 -6.82
N PHE A 29 -0.69 -12.59 -6.04
CA PHE A 29 -0.68 -11.14 -6.25
C PHE A 29 0.21 -10.51 -5.20
N VAL A 30 1.50 -10.39 -5.48
CA VAL A 30 2.48 -9.86 -4.53
C VAL A 30 2.55 -8.35 -4.69
N GLU A 31 2.47 -7.62 -3.57
CA GLU A 31 2.76 -6.19 -3.53
C GLU A 31 4.24 -5.95 -3.83
N ILE A 32 4.53 -5.22 -4.90
CA ILE A 32 5.90 -4.92 -5.31
C ILE A 32 6.28 -3.48 -4.96
N TRP A 33 5.32 -2.57 -4.97
CA TRP A 33 5.61 -1.14 -4.78
C TRP A 33 4.47 -0.41 -4.10
N ASN A 34 4.79 0.34 -3.05
CA ASN A 34 3.88 1.25 -2.38
C ASN A 34 4.18 2.72 -2.73
N LEU A 35 3.16 3.47 -3.12
CA LEU A 35 3.21 4.91 -3.38
C LEU A 35 2.41 5.63 -2.30
N VAL A 36 3.10 6.20 -1.32
CA VAL A 36 2.49 6.92 -0.21
C VAL A 36 2.39 8.40 -0.55
N PHE A 37 1.16 8.93 -0.57
CA PHE A 37 0.89 10.35 -0.69
C PHE A 37 0.88 10.96 0.70
N MET A 38 2.03 11.50 1.12
CA MET A 38 2.21 12.08 2.45
C MET A 38 1.38 13.36 2.58
N GLN A 39 0.37 13.30 3.44
CA GLN A 39 -0.59 14.38 3.68
C GLN A 39 -0.68 14.80 5.15
N PHE A 40 -0.33 13.92 6.08
CA PHE A 40 -0.56 14.16 7.51
C PHE A 40 0.63 13.72 8.35
N GLU A 41 0.88 14.46 9.42
CA GLU A 41 1.63 14.02 10.59
C GLU A 41 0.65 13.42 11.61
N GLN A 42 0.95 12.23 12.11
CA GLN A 42 0.14 11.51 13.10
C GLN A 42 0.79 11.65 14.47
N PHE A 43 0.06 12.20 15.43
CA PHE A 43 0.50 12.35 16.82
C PHE A 43 0.02 11.17 17.69
N GLU A 44 0.69 10.95 18.82
CA GLU A 44 0.39 9.86 19.78
C GLU A 44 -1.03 9.92 20.35
N ASP A 45 -1.61 11.12 20.43
CA ASP A 45 -2.98 11.37 20.89
C ASP A 45 -4.04 10.99 19.84
N GLY A 46 -3.63 10.47 18.68
CA GLY A 46 -4.51 10.11 17.57
C GLY A 46 -4.83 11.26 16.61
N ARG A 47 -4.43 12.50 16.91
CA ARG A 47 -4.65 13.66 16.03
C ARG A 47 -3.81 13.55 14.76
N ARG A 48 -4.37 14.03 13.65
CA ARG A 48 -3.69 14.18 12.37
C ARG A 48 -3.66 15.63 11.95
N GLU A 49 -2.47 16.17 11.71
CA GLU A 49 -2.32 17.52 11.15
C GLU A 49 -1.81 17.47 9.72
N ALA A 50 -2.30 18.38 8.88
CA ALA A 50 -1.91 18.45 7.49
C ALA A 50 -0.44 18.90 7.36
N LEU A 51 0.32 18.20 6.53
CA LEU A 51 1.69 18.59 6.22
C LEU A 51 1.70 19.94 5.46
N PRO A 52 2.68 20.82 5.69
CA PRO A 52 2.77 22.11 4.99
C PRO A 52 2.89 21.97 3.46
N LYS A 53 3.45 20.84 2.99
CA LYS A 53 3.61 20.50 1.58
C LYS A 53 3.30 19.02 1.39
N PRO A 54 2.23 18.67 0.63
CA PRO A 54 2.02 17.29 0.22
C PRO A 54 3.26 16.76 -0.51
N SER A 55 3.68 15.56 -0.13
CA SER A 55 4.92 14.95 -0.63
C SER A 55 4.66 13.50 -1.04
N ILE A 56 5.61 12.91 -1.77
CA ILE A 56 5.54 11.52 -2.22
C ILE A 56 6.66 10.74 -1.54
N ASP A 57 6.29 9.61 -0.92
CA ASP A 57 7.23 8.61 -0.41
C ASP A 57 6.94 7.28 -1.12
N THR A 58 7.97 6.56 -1.55
CA THR A 58 7.80 5.32 -2.32
C THR A 58 8.75 4.24 -1.82
N GLY A 59 8.24 3.02 -1.65
CA GLY A 59 9.04 1.85 -1.24
C GLY A 59 8.77 0.65 -2.14
N MET A 60 9.83 0.06 -2.69
CA MET A 60 9.78 -1.15 -3.51
C MET A 60 10.55 -2.25 -2.79
N GLY A 61 9.91 -3.40 -2.57
CA GLY A 61 10.43 -4.55 -1.81
C GLY A 61 11.06 -5.62 -2.69
#